data_AF-A0A352KNE6-F1
#
_entry.id   AF-A0A352KNE6-F1
#
_cell.length_a   1.000
_cell.length_b   1.000
_cell.length_c   1.000
_cell.angle_alpha   90.00
_cell.angle_beta   90.00
_cell.angle_gamma   90.00
#
_symmetry.space_group_name_H-M   'P 1'
#
loop_
_entity.id
_entity.type
_entity.pdbx_description
1 polymer ?
#
loop_
_entity_poly.entity_id
_entity_poly.type
_entity_poly.pdbx_seq_one_letter_code
_entity_poly.pdbx_strand_id
1 'polypeptide(L)'
;CLEKLRELPKEEKNLLLNHFKQFIEADKKVTLFEFVLYTILHRQLGPKAGHATKIRFKHIGQVLDACVLILSVMAIVGHSDSASRKKAFNAGTSYLDLGPQRLVESGFNLTDVKNALDDIHDLAIMPRMKILKAVVETVLSDNQIRTREAEFLRSVAEALDCPIPPILSTTSFS
;
A
#
# COMPACT_ATOMS: atom_id res chain seq x y z
N CYS A 1 8.02 -22.28 -5.96
CA CYS A 1 7.27 -21.86 -7.16
C CYS A 1 7.57 -20.42 -7.59
N LEU A 2 7.62 -19.42 -6.69
CA LEU A 2 7.94 -18.04 -7.09
C LEU A 2 9.36 -17.85 -7.67
N GLU A 3 10.36 -18.61 -7.22
CA GLU A 3 11.72 -18.53 -7.78
C GLU A 3 11.77 -18.85 -9.28
N LYS A 4 11.02 -19.87 -9.73
CA LYS A 4 10.90 -20.18 -11.17
C LYS A 4 10.26 -19.06 -11.98
N LEU A 5 9.34 -18.29 -11.37
CA LEU A 5 8.74 -17.12 -12.03
C LEU A 5 9.76 -15.97 -12.17
N ARG A 6 10.73 -15.87 -11.25
CA ARG A 6 11.80 -14.87 -11.33
C ARG A 6 12.81 -15.16 -12.44
N GLU A 7 12.87 -16.38 -12.95
CA GLU A 7 13.76 -16.76 -14.06
C GLU A 7 13.15 -16.48 -15.44
N LEU A 8 11.85 -16.20 -15.50
CA LEU A 8 11.16 -15.95 -16.78
C LEU A 8 11.72 -14.71 -17.51
N PRO A 9 11.68 -14.71 -18.86
CA PRO A 9 11.96 -13.51 -19.66
C PRO A 9 11.12 -12.31 -19.21
N LYS A 10 11.67 -11.10 -19.36
CA LYS A 10 11.01 -9.86 -18.94
C LYS A 10 9.62 -9.68 -19.55
N GLU A 11 9.47 -10.01 -20.84
CA GLU A 11 8.19 -9.93 -21.55
C GLU A 11 7.14 -10.88 -20.97
N GLU A 12 7.54 -12.10 -20.61
CA GLU A 12 6.64 -13.09 -20.01
C GLU A 12 6.20 -12.68 -18.60
N LYS A 13 7.10 -12.10 -17.81
CA LYS A 13 6.75 -11.52 -16.50
C LYS A 13 5.73 -10.38 -16.64
N ASN A 14 5.95 -9.47 -17.60
CA ASN A 14 5.04 -8.36 -17.85
C ASN A 14 3.67 -8.86 -18.32
N LEU A 15 3.62 -9.84 -19.21
CA LEU A 15 2.39 -10.48 -19.67
C LEU A 15 1.63 -11.12 -18.51
N LEU A 16 2.32 -11.88 -17.65
CA LEU A 16 1.72 -12.50 -16.47
C LEU A 16 1.12 -11.45 -15.53
N LEU A 17 1.86 -10.39 -15.22
CA LEU A 17 1.37 -9.30 -14.37
C LEU A 17 0.15 -8.60 -14.98
N ASN A 18 0.15 -8.38 -16.30
CA ASN A 18 -0.98 -7.77 -17.01
C ASN A 18 -2.22 -8.67 -17.00
N HIS A 19 -2.08 -9.98 -17.26
CA HIS A 19 -3.21 -10.91 -17.18
C HIS A 19 -3.77 -11.01 -15.77
N PHE A 20 -2.89 -11.08 -14.76
CA PHE A 20 -3.32 -11.14 -13.36
C PHE A 20 -4.06 -9.86 -12.95
N LYS A 21 -3.58 -8.70 -13.40
CA LYS A 21 -4.28 -7.43 -13.21
C LYS A 21 -5.67 -7.43 -13.87
N GLN A 22 -5.75 -7.83 -15.14
CA GLN A 22 -7.04 -7.89 -15.86
C GLN A 22 -8.03 -8.83 -15.17
N PHE A 23 -7.55 -9.96 -14.65
CA PHE A 23 -8.36 -10.91 -13.91
C PHE A 23 -8.94 -10.29 -12.62
N ILE A 24 -8.10 -9.61 -11.84
CA ILE A 24 -8.53 -8.95 -10.59
C ILE A 24 -9.49 -7.78 -10.87
N GLU A 25 -9.27 -7.02 -11.95
CA GLU A 25 -10.11 -5.86 -12.27
C GLU A 25 -11.42 -6.24 -13.00
N ALA A 26 -11.59 -7.51 -13.40
CA ALA A 26 -12.70 -7.97 -14.24
C ALA A 26 -14.08 -7.74 -13.62
N ASP A 27 -14.21 -7.92 -12.30
CA ASP A 27 -15.46 -7.77 -11.57
C ASP A 27 -15.66 -6.35 -10.99
N LYS A 28 -14.73 -5.43 -11.28
CA LYS A 28 -14.65 -4.05 -10.75
C LYS A 28 -14.61 -3.99 -9.22
N LYS A 29 -14.24 -5.08 -8.55
CA LYS A 29 -14.14 -5.19 -7.09
C LYS A 29 -12.82 -5.85 -6.72
N VAL A 30 -11.80 -5.02 -6.59
CA VAL A 30 -10.50 -5.47 -6.10
C VAL A 30 -10.62 -5.83 -4.62
N THR A 31 -10.48 -7.11 -4.29
CA THR A 31 -10.36 -7.54 -2.91
C THR A 31 -8.98 -7.22 -2.36
N LEU A 32 -8.89 -7.11 -1.03
CA LEU A 32 -7.61 -6.91 -0.36
C LEU A 32 -6.61 -8.04 -0.69
N PHE A 33 -7.07 -9.29 -0.69
CA PHE A 33 -6.22 -10.44 -0.99
C PHE A 33 -5.59 -10.31 -2.39
N GLU A 34 -6.39 -9.94 -3.37
CA GLU A 34 -5.91 -9.73 -4.74
C GLU A 34 -4.94 -8.56 -4.83
N PHE A 35 -5.19 -7.48 -4.09
CA PHE A 35 -4.26 -6.36 -3.97
C PHE A 35 -2.90 -6.79 -3.37
N VAL A 36 -2.94 -7.49 -2.23
CA VAL A 36 -1.76 -8.03 -1.52
C VAL A 36 -0.96 -8.92 -2.48
N LEU A 37 -1.64 -9.85 -3.14
CA LEU A 37 -1.02 -10.80 -4.06
C LEU A 37 -0.42 -10.11 -5.29
N TYR A 38 -1.15 -9.18 -5.90
CA TYR A 38 -0.64 -8.38 -7.02
C TYR A 38 0.59 -7.56 -6.62
N THR A 39 0.58 -6.97 -5.43
CA THR A 39 1.70 -6.17 -4.89
C THR A 39 2.97 -7.01 -4.74
N ILE A 40 2.84 -8.20 -4.14
CA ILE A 40 3.94 -9.15 -3.98
C ILE A 40 4.47 -9.60 -5.35
N LEU A 41 3.58 -10.00 -6.27
CA LEU A 41 3.97 -10.43 -7.61
C LEU A 41 4.67 -9.31 -8.39
N HIS A 42 4.15 -8.09 -8.34
CA HIS A 42 4.74 -6.94 -9.00
C HIS A 42 6.11 -6.58 -8.40
N ARG A 43 6.29 -6.68 -7.07
CA ARG A 43 7.59 -6.45 -6.42
C ARG A 43 8.64 -7.47 -6.87
N GLN A 44 8.25 -8.74 -7.01
CA GLN A 44 9.18 -9.82 -7.35
C GLN A 44 9.44 -9.99 -8.84
N LEU A 45 8.47 -9.64 -9.70
CA LEU A 45 8.51 -9.90 -11.15
C LEU A 45 8.50 -8.63 -11.98
N GLY A 46 8.16 -7.48 -11.39
CA GLY A 46 8.03 -6.22 -12.10
C GLY A 46 9.37 -5.63 -12.51
N PRO A 47 9.36 -4.53 -13.29
CA PRO A 47 10.56 -3.95 -13.88
C PRO A 47 11.62 -3.51 -12.87
N LYS A 48 11.19 -3.16 -11.64
CA LYS A 48 12.06 -2.73 -10.54
C LYS A 48 12.58 -3.89 -9.66
N ALA A 49 12.17 -5.14 -9.93
CA ALA A 49 12.58 -6.29 -9.13
C ALA A 49 14.10 -6.45 -9.13
N GLY A 50 14.71 -6.55 -7.94
CA GLY A 50 16.16 -6.74 -7.77
C GLY A 50 17.04 -5.54 -8.12
N HIS A 51 16.46 -4.37 -8.41
CA HIS A 51 17.22 -3.15 -8.73
C HIS A 51 17.27 -2.20 -7.52
N ALA A 52 18.39 -1.48 -7.37
CA ALA A 52 18.49 -0.41 -6.37
C ALA A 52 17.46 0.68 -6.65
N THR A 53 16.75 1.12 -5.60
CA THR A 53 15.74 2.17 -5.69
C THR A 53 16.37 3.48 -6.17
N LYS A 54 15.86 4.02 -7.28
CA LYS A 54 16.24 5.36 -7.74
C LYS A 54 15.42 6.39 -6.96
N ILE A 55 16.08 7.12 -6.05
CA ILE A 55 15.43 8.20 -5.29
C ILE A 55 15.03 9.33 -6.26
N ARG A 56 13.73 9.49 -6.50
CA ARG A 56 13.14 10.57 -7.32
C ARG A 56 12.62 11.72 -6.46
N PHE A 57 12.19 11.43 -5.23
CA PHE A 57 11.56 12.39 -4.33
C PHE A 57 12.34 12.52 -3.02
N LYS A 58 12.44 13.73 -2.48
CA LYS A 58 13.13 14.04 -1.23
C LYS A 58 12.17 14.34 -0.08
N HIS A 59 10.96 14.80 -0.39
CA HIS A 59 9.98 15.25 0.60
C HIS A 59 8.61 14.64 0.36
N ILE A 60 7.87 14.36 1.45
CA ILE A 60 6.53 13.75 1.43
C ILE A 60 5.54 14.58 0.60
N GLY A 61 5.66 15.91 0.62
CA GLY A 61 4.79 16.80 -0.16
C GLY A 61 4.88 16.58 -1.68
N GLN A 62 5.96 15.99 -2.19
CA GLN A 62 6.09 15.66 -3.62
C GLN A 62 5.27 14.43 -4.02
N VAL A 63 4.81 13.64 -3.05
CA VAL A 63 3.97 12.45 -3.23
C VAL A 63 2.71 12.54 -2.37
N LEU A 64 2.20 13.77 -2.17
CA LEU A 64 1.04 14.05 -1.33
C LEU A 64 -0.18 13.21 -1.75
N ASP A 65 -0.50 13.22 -3.04
CA ASP A 65 -1.64 12.50 -3.59
C ASP A 65 -1.51 10.98 -3.38
N ALA A 66 -0.29 10.46 -3.52
CA ALA A 66 0.00 9.05 -3.23
C ALA A 66 -0.23 8.73 -1.75
N CYS A 67 0.21 9.60 -0.84
CA CYS A 67 -0.03 9.42 0.60
C CYS A 67 -1.52 9.43 0.92
N VAL A 68 -2.27 10.41 0.39
CA VAL A 68 -3.72 10.53 0.57
C VAL A 68 -4.44 9.28 0.06
N LEU A 69 -4.05 8.76 -1.10
CA LEU A 69 -4.63 7.54 -1.65
C LEU A 69 -4.38 6.33 -0.74
N ILE A 70 -3.14 6.06 -0.35
CA ILE A 70 -2.81 4.88 0.49
C ILE A 70 -3.51 4.95 1.85
N LEU A 71 -3.56 6.12 2.48
CA LEU A 71 -4.28 6.33 3.74
C LEU A 71 -5.79 6.15 3.57
N SER A 72 -6.36 6.60 2.44
CA SER A 72 -7.78 6.39 2.13
C SER A 72 -8.10 4.91 1.95
N VAL A 73 -7.27 4.18 1.22
CA VAL A 73 -7.44 2.73 1.03
C VAL A 73 -7.37 2.00 2.37
N MET A 74 -6.38 2.32 3.21
CA MET A 74 -6.27 1.72 4.54
C MET A 74 -7.52 1.99 5.41
N ALA A 75 -8.01 3.23 5.42
CA ALA A 75 -9.22 3.58 6.15
C ALA A 75 -10.44 2.79 5.66
N ILE A 76 -10.60 2.61 4.35
CA ILE A 76 -11.70 1.85 3.73
C ILE A 76 -11.59 0.35 4.04
N VAL A 77 -10.38 -0.20 4.06
CA VAL A 77 -10.14 -1.61 4.37
C VAL A 77 -10.50 -1.93 5.82
N GLY A 78 -10.20 -1.01 6.74
CA GLY A 78 -10.45 -1.22 8.17
C GLY A 78 -11.89 -1.01 8.62
N HIS A 79 -12.61 -0.10 7.96
CA HIS A 79 -13.89 0.42 8.46
C HIS A 79 -15.00 0.39 7.41
N SER A 80 -16.18 -0.13 7.78
CA SER A 80 -17.35 -0.17 6.90
C SER A 80 -18.16 1.13 6.91
N ASP A 81 -18.21 1.85 8.04
CA ASP A 81 -19.01 3.07 8.16
C ASP A 81 -18.20 4.33 7.76
N SER A 82 -18.88 5.36 7.25
CA SER A 82 -18.22 6.58 6.76
C SER A 82 -17.53 7.39 7.87
N ALA A 83 -18.06 7.36 9.10
CA ALA A 83 -17.54 8.16 10.20
C ALA A 83 -16.19 7.61 10.69
N SER A 84 -16.10 6.30 10.92
CA SER A 84 -14.87 5.61 11.32
C SER A 84 -13.81 5.69 10.22
N ARG A 85 -14.19 5.56 8.93
CA ARG A 85 -13.27 5.79 7.80
C ARG A 85 -12.64 7.17 7.84
N LYS A 86 -13.44 8.22 8.01
CA LYS A 86 -12.94 9.60 8.11
C LYS A 86 -12.03 9.79 9.32
N LYS A 87 -12.40 9.23 10.47
CA LYS A 87 -11.58 9.28 11.70
C LYS A 87 -10.22 8.61 11.49
N ALA A 88 -10.20 7.41 10.91
CA ALA A 88 -8.98 6.65 10.61
C ALA A 88 -8.08 7.39 9.62
N PHE A 89 -8.66 7.88 8.52
CA PHE A 89 -7.94 8.67 7.52
C PHE A 89 -7.31 9.93 8.15
N ASN A 90 -8.10 10.67 8.94
CA ASN A 90 -7.62 11.88 9.61
C ASN A 90 -6.44 11.59 10.55
N ALA A 91 -6.46 10.48 11.28
CA ALA A 91 -5.34 10.09 12.15
C ALA A 91 -4.02 9.96 11.36
N GLY A 92 -4.07 9.28 10.20
CA GLY A 92 -2.91 9.13 9.33
C GLY A 92 -2.44 10.45 8.71
N THR A 93 -3.36 11.29 8.23
CA THR A 93 -3.00 12.59 7.62
C THR A 93 -2.47 13.59 8.64
N SER A 94 -2.98 13.54 9.88
CA SER A 94 -2.48 14.34 11.00
C SER A 94 -1.07 13.92 11.39
N TYR A 95 -0.76 12.62 11.42
CA TYR A 95 0.60 12.13 11.70
C TYR A 95 1.64 12.64 10.68
N LEU A 96 1.23 12.84 9.43
CA LEU A 96 2.08 13.36 8.36
C LEU A 96 2.09 14.88 8.26
N ASP A 97 1.34 15.59 9.10
CA ASP A 97 1.21 17.04 9.08
C ASP A 97 0.71 17.59 7.73
N LEU A 98 -0.18 16.85 7.04
CA LEU A 98 -0.63 17.18 5.67
C LEU A 98 -1.73 18.26 5.61
N GLY A 99 -2.17 18.77 6.76
CA GLY A 99 -3.33 19.65 6.85
C GLY A 99 -4.64 18.95 6.46
N PRO A 100 -5.72 19.70 6.20
CA PRO A 100 -7.03 19.14 5.84
C PRO A 100 -6.96 18.44 4.48
N GLN A 101 -7.14 17.13 4.48
CA GLN A 101 -7.21 16.32 3.27
C GLN A 101 -8.59 15.70 3.11
N ARG A 102 -8.95 15.34 1.88
CA ARG A 102 -10.21 14.66 1.59
C ARG A 102 -9.98 13.17 1.39
N LEU A 103 -10.71 12.35 2.15
CA LEU A 103 -10.74 10.90 1.97
C LEU A 103 -11.26 10.58 0.57
N VAL A 104 -10.51 9.76 -0.17
CA VAL A 104 -10.90 9.27 -1.50
C VAL A 104 -11.77 8.03 -1.32
N GLU A 105 -13.09 8.19 -1.37
CA GLU A 105 -14.05 7.11 -1.09
C GLU A 105 -14.20 6.08 -2.23
N SER A 106 -13.90 6.48 -3.46
CA SER A 106 -14.10 5.67 -4.66
C SER A 106 -13.32 6.26 -5.85
N GLY A 107 -13.25 5.52 -6.96
CA GLY A 107 -12.71 6.02 -8.23
C GLY A 107 -11.21 5.76 -8.43
N PHE A 108 -10.58 5.02 -7.53
CA PHE A 108 -9.23 4.48 -7.71
C PHE A 108 -9.29 3.00 -8.14
N ASN A 109 -8.32 2.56 -8.92
CA ASN A 109 -8.11 1.18 -9.35
C ASN A 109 -6.75 0.64 -8.88
N LEU A 110 -6.43 -0.63 -9.19
CA LEU A 110 -5.14 -1.22 -8.80
C LEU A 110 -3.93 -0.45 -9.33
N THR A 111 -4.04 0.11 -10.54
CA THR A 111 -2.98 0.92 -11.14
C THR A 111 -2.69 2.16 -10.31
N ASP A 112 -3.72 2.84 -9.82
CA ASP A 112 -3.57 4.07 -9.06
C ASP A 112 -2.85 3.78 -7.73
N VAL A 113 -3.28 2.73 -7.02
CA VAL A 113 -2.65 2.31 -5.77
C VAL A 113 -1.21 1.84 -6.01
N LYS A 114 -0.97 1.09 -7.10
CA LYS A 114 0.37 0.65 -7.49
C LYS A 114 1.30 1.84 -7.78
N ASN A 115 0.83 2.81 -8.56
CA ASN A 115 1.61 4.00 -8.89
C ASN A 115 1.88 4.84 -7.65
N ALA A 116 0.91 4.98 -6.76
CA ALA A 116 1.09 5.64 -5.47
C ALA A 116 2.17 4.95 -4.62
N LEU A 117 2.15 3.61 -4.53
CA LEU A 117 3.20 2.85 -3.85
C LEU A 117 4.56 3.00 -4.52
N ASP A 118 4.63 3.00 -5.85
CA ASP A 118 5.87 3.23 -6.61
C ASP A 118 6.45 4.63 -6.37
N ASP A 119 5.59 5.66 -6.31
CA ASP A 119 6.02 7.03 -6.04
C ASP A 119 6.50 7.20 -4.59
N ILE A 120 5.80 6.59 -3.63
CA ILE A 120 6.27 6.55 -2.24
C ILE A 120 7.56 5.74 -2.15
N HIS A 121 7.69 4.62 -2.85
CA HIS A 121 8.91 3.80 -2.87
C HIS A 121 10.11 4.57 -3.40
N ASP A 122 9.91 5.50 -4.33
CA ASP A 122 10.97 6.33 -4.89
C ASP A 122 11.36 7.55 -4.00
N LEU A 123 10.84 7.64 -2.78
CA LEU A 123 11.35 8.53 -1.74
C LEU A 123 12.64 8.00 -1.08
N ALA A 124 13.38 8.88 -0.43
CA ALA A 124 14.41 8.48 0.53
C ALA A 124 13.81 7.65 1.69
N ILE A 125 14.62 6.76 2.29
CA ILE A 125 14.18 5.80 3.31
C ILE A 125 13.46 6.44 4.50
N MET A 126 13.93 7.59 5.00
CA MET A 126 13.37 8.24 6.18
C MET A 126 11.91 8.73 5.97
N PRO A 127 11.60 9.49 4.89
CA PRO A 127 10.22 9.77 4.50
C PRO A 127 9.35 8.52 4.33
N ARG A 128 9.86 7.45 3.70
CA ARG A 128 9.10 6.20 3.54
C ARG A 128 8.69 5.58 4.87
N MET A 129 9.62 5.53 5.83
CA MET A 129 9.34 5.05 7.18
C MET A 129 8.32 5.93 7.90
N LYS A 130 8.35 7.26 7.71
CA LYS A 130 7.32 8.16 8.28
C LYS A 130 5.95 7.86 7.68
N ILE A 131 5.85 7.63 6.37
CA ILE A 131 4.60 7.26 5.70
C ILE A 131 4.10 5.90 6.20
N LEU A 132 4.97 4.90 6.33
CA LEU A 132 4.57 3.60 6.87
C LEU A 132 4.00 3.72 8.29
N LYS A 133 4.58 4.57 9.14
CA LYS A 133 4.02 4.87 10.47
C LYS A 133 2.66 5.55 10.38
N ALA A 134 2.45 6.47 9.45
CA ALA A 134 1.13 7.08 9.23
C ALA A 134 0.06 6.05 8.86
N VAL A 135 0.43 5.07 8.03
CA VAL A 135 -0.45 3.95 7.68
C VAL A 135 -0.81 3.12 8.92
N VAL A 136 0.14 2.92 9.84
CA VAL A 136 -0.13 2.28 11.14
C VAL A 136 -1.09 3.11 12.00
N GLU A 137 -0.91 4.43 12.08
CA GLU A 137 -1.82 5.31 12.83
C GLU A 137 -3.25 5.27 12.28
N THR A 138 -3.42 5.11 10.96
CA THR A 138 -4.74 4.90 10.35
C THR A 138 -5.40 3.62 10.85
N VAL A 139 -4.64 2.51 10.95
CA VAL A 139 -5.14 1.23 11.47
C VAL A 139 -5.48 1.34 12.96
N LEU A 140 -4.61 1.95 13.76
CA LEU A 140 -4.78 2.03 15.22
C LEU A 140 -5.90 2.96 15.69
N SER A 141 -6.64 3.60 14.78
CA SER A 141 -7.68 4.59 15.09
C SER A 141 -8.87 4.06 15.93
N ASP A 142 -9.07 2.74 15.95
CA ASP A 142 -10.05 2.03 16.78
C ASP A 142 -9.41 1.08 17.82
N ASN A 143 -8.08 1.12 17.98
CA ASN A 143 -7.28 0.23 18.84
C ASN A 143 -7.46 -1.27 18.56
N GLN A 144 -7.97 -1.66 17.38
CA GLN A 144 -8.11 -3.06 16.98
C GLN A 144 -7.40 -3.26 15.65
N ILE A 145 -6.66 -4.37 15.53
CA ILE A 145 -6.02 -4.76 14.27
C ILE A 145 -6.62 -6.07 13.82
N ARG A 146 -7.45 -6.01 12.79
CA ARG A 146 -8.06 -7.15 12.13
C ARG A 146 -7.06 -7.79 11.17
N THR A 147 -7.22 -9.08 10.89
CA THR A 147 -6.33 -9.82 9.96
C THR A 147 -6.16 -9.12 8.61
N ARG A 148 -7.25 -8.56 8.07
CA ARG A 148 -7.24 -7.82 6.79
C ARG A 148 -6.38 -6.55 6.86
N GLU A 149 -6.51 -5.75 7.92
CA GLU A 149 -5.70 -4.55 8.09
C GLU A 149 -4.22 -4.90 8.23
N ALA A 150 -3.91 -5.97 8.98
CA ALA A 150 -2.56 -6.47 9.11
C ALA A 150 -1.99 -6.92 7.74
N GLU A 151 -2.74 -7.67 6.93
CA GLU A 151 -2.30 -8.09 5.59
C GLU A 151 -2.05 -6.91 4.64
N PHE A 152 -2.94 -5.91 4.64
CA PHE A 152 -2.73 -4.69 3.85
C PHE A 152 -1.47 -3.96 4.31
N LEU A 153 -1.31 -3.77 5.62
CA LEU A 153 -0.14 -3.11 6.20
C LEU A 153 1.17 -3.85 5.85
N ARG A 154 1.20 -5.18 5.93
CA ARG A 154 2.36 -5.97 5.49
C ARG A 154 2.66 -5.76 4.01
N SER A 155 1.63 -5.68 3.17
CA SER A 155 1.78 -5.46 1.73
C SER A 155 2.32 -4.07 1.41
N VAL A 156 1.86 -3.05 2.14
CA VAL A 156 2.41 -1.69 2.04
C VAL A 156 3.88 -1.70 2.49
N ALA A 157 4.21 -2.31 3.62
CA ALA A 157 5.59 -2.38 4.11
C ALA A 157 6.52 -3.06 3.10
N GLU A 158 6.09 -4.18 2.51
CA GLU A 158 6.79 -4.90 1.44
C GLU A 158 6.97 -4.03 0.20
N ALA A 159 5.92 -3.33 -0.25
CA ALA A 159 5.98 -2.43 -1.39
C ALA A 159 6.94 -1.26 -1.17
N LEU A 160 6.98 -0.73 0.06
CA LEU A 160 7.85 0.38 0.43
C LEU A 160 9.28 -0.04 0.78
N ASP A 161 9.57 -1.34 0.78
CA ASP A 161 10.87 -1.90 1.14
C ASP A 161 11.30 -1.44 2.54
N CYS A 162 10.33 -1.46 3.47
CA CYS A 162 10.46 -0.93 4.81
C CYS A 162 10.06 -2.02 5.82
N PRO A 163 10.80 -2.18 6.93
CA PRO A 163 10.42 -3.15 7.95
C PRO A 163 9.09 -2.75 8.59
N ILE A 164 8.22 -3.74 8.81
CA ILE A 164 6.98 -3.55 9.55
C ILE A 164 7.31 -3.11 10.98
N PRO A 165 6.70 -2.04 11.50
CA PRO A 165 6.91 -1.63 12.88
C PRO A 165 6.51 -2.74 13.87
N PRO A 166 7.26 -2.95 14.96
CA PRO A 166 7.04 -4.03 15.95
C PRO A 166 5.71 -3.93 16.72
N ILE A 167 4.89 -2.94 16.42
CA ILE A 167 3.54 -2.76 16.98
C ILE A 167 2.63 -3.95 16.60
N LEU A 168 2.96 -4.69 15.53
CA LEU A 168 2.23 -5.89 15.10
C LEU A 168 2.71 -7.21 15.72
N SER A 169 3.84 -7.25 16.45
CA SER A 169 4.37 -8.51 16.99
C SER A 169 3.80 -8.90 18.35
N THR A 170 2.93 -8.06 18.95
CA THR A 170 2.39 -8.27 20.31
C THR A 170 0.86 -8.33 20.34
N THR A 171 0.18 -8.07 19.23
CA THR A 171 -1.29 -8.02 19.19
C THR A 171 -1.87 -9.40 18.85
N SER A 172 -2.51 -10.00 19.84
CA SER A 172 -3.28 -11.25 19.71
C SER A 172 -4.34 -11.11 18.62
N PHE A 173 -4.16 -11.81 17.51
CA PHE A 173 -5.19 -11.98 16.48
C PHE A 173 -6.41 -12.61 17.15
N SER A 174 -7.52 -11.87 17.21
CA SER A 174 -8.84 -12.37 17.66
C SER A 174 -9.76 -12.52 16.48
#